data_AF-A0A6P7GQQ0-F1
#
_entry.id   AF-A0A6P7GQQ0-F1
#
_cell.length_a   1.000
_cell.length_b   1.000
_cell.length_c   1.000
_cell.angle_alpha   90.00
_cell.angle_beta   90.00
_cell.angle_gamma   90.00
#
_symmetry.space_group_name_H-M   'P 1'
#
loop_
_entity.id
_entity.type
_entity.pdbx_description
1 polymer ?
#
loop_
_entity_poly.entity_id
_entity_poly.type
_entity_poly.pdbx_seq_one_letter_code
_entity_poly.pdbx_strand_id
1 'polypeptide(L)'
;MALRYEYRNSGITIQHLAPLYVNTKMNAYSNKLQKNSFLIPDAEQYARYAIMTLGKLDETSGYWTHGIQTFLIKLFPTWVQMYLSDRLNRIFREDYFRQQKEG
;
A
#
# COMPACT_ATOMS: atom_id res chain seq x y z
N MET A 1 -15.38 7.11 0.04
CA MET A 1 -16.71 6.74 0.57
C MET A 1 -17.86 7.49 -0.10
N ALA A 2 -17.76 8.81 -0.31
CA ALA A 2 -18.79 9.61 -1.02
C ALA A 2 -19.13 9.04 -2.42
N LEU A 3 -18.13 8.77 -3.26
CA LEU A 3 -18.33 8.21 -4.61
C LEU A 3 -19.16 6.91 -4.60
N ARG A 4 -18.86 5.98 -3.69
CA ARG A 4 -19.63 4.72 -3.58
C ARG A 4 -21.09 4.98 -3.21
N TYR A 5 -21.35 5.92 -2.32
CA TYR A 5 -22.69 6.27 -1.89
C TYR A 5 -23.51 6.88 -3.05
N GLU A 6 -22.91 7.79 -3.82
CA GLU A 6 -23.54 8.46 -4.97
C GLU A 6 -23.95 7.47 -6.06
N TYR A 7 -23.12 6.45 -6.32
CA TYR A 7 -23.33 5.47 -7.40
C TYR A 7 -23.96 4.15 -6.94
N ARG A 8 -24.47 4.06 -5.71
CA ARG A 8 -25.05 2.81 -5.18
C ARG A 8 -26.22 2.24 -6.01
N ASN A 9 -26.93 3.11 -6.74
CA ASN A 9 -28.08 2.74 -7.57
C ASN A 9 -27.74 2.64 -9.07
N SER A 10 -26.47 2.82 -9.47
CA SER A 10 -26.07 2.85 -10.88
C SER A 10 -25.64 1.49 -11.42
N GLY A 11 -25.70 0.42 -10.62
CA GLY A 11 -25.19 -0.90 -11.00
C GLY A 11 -23.66 -1.01 -11.07
N ILE A 12 -22.93 -0.01 -10.56
CA ILE A 12 -21.45 0.00 -10.54
C ILE A 12 -20.96 -0.34 -9.14
N THR A 13 -20.00 -1.26 -9.04
CA THR A 13 -19.30 -1.55 -7.78
C THR A 13 -18.10 -0.63 -7.64
N ILE A 14 -18.01 0.10 -6.52
CA ILE A 14 -16.87 0.95 -6.19
C ILE A 14 -16.25 0.42 -4.90
N GLN A 15 -14.99 -0.01 -4.97
CA GLN A 15 -14.20 -0.46 -3.82
C GLN A 15 -13.04 0.51 -3.56
N HIS A 16 -12.77 0.80 -2.28
CA HIS A 16 -11.59 1.55 -1.86
C HIS A 16 -10.43 0.60 -1.55
N LEU A 17 -9.28 0.83 -2.18
CA LEU A 17 -8.04 0.11 -1.88
C LEU A 17 -7.03 1.05 -1.22
N ALA A 18 -6.56 0.70 -0.03
CA ALA A 18 -5.51 1.41 0.69
C ALA A 18 -4.28 0.50 0.90
N PRO A 19 -3.49 0.25 -0.16
CA PRO A 19 -2.31 -0.59 -0.07
C PRO A 19 -1.18 0.09 0.72
N LEU A 20 -0.29 -0.75 1.25
CA LEU A 20 1.03 -0.33 1.67
C LEU A 20 1.98 -0.38 0.47
N TYR A 21 3.25 -0.72 0.67
CA TYR A 21 4.21 -0.77 -0.43
C TYR A 21 4.04 -2.02 -1.30
N VAL A 22 3.95 -1.79 -2.61
CA VAL A 22 3.94 -2.83 -3.65
C VAL A 22 5.19 -2.64 -4.51
N ASN A 23 5.85 -3.74 -4.87
CA ASN A 23 6.98 -3.72 -5.77
C ASN A 23 6.51 -3.39 -7.20
N THR A 24 6.69 -2.11 -7.56
CA THR A 24 6.30 -1.52 -8.85
C THR A 24 7.34 -0.49 -9.27
N LYS A 25 7.31 -0.06 -10.54
CA LYS A 25 8.17 1.04 -11.03
C LYS A 25 7.94 2.36 -10.27
N MET A 26 6.73 2.60 -9.73
CA MET A 26 6.44 3.80 -8.92
C MET A 26 7.28 3.84 -7.64
N ASN A 27 7.60 2.67 -7.08
CA ASN A 27 8.40 2.51 -5.87
C ASN A 27 9.88 2.16 -6.16
N ALA A 28 10.36 2.42 -7.38
CA ALA A 28 11.74 2.11 -7.77
C ALA A 28 12.80 3.00 -7.10
N TYR A 29 12.37 4.08 -6.43
CA TYR A 29 13.23 5.00 -5.69
C TYR A 29 13.95 4.39 -4.47
N SER A 30 13.63 3.15 -4.09
CA SER A 30 14.37 2.40 -3.06
C SER A 30 14.45 0.93 -3.44
N ASN A 31 15.68 0.40 -3.49
CA ASN A 31 15.95 -1.02 -3.73
C ASN A 31 15.27 -1.92 -2.68
N LYS A 32 14.98 -1.38 -1.49
CA LYS A 32 14.25 -2.10 -0.43
C LYS A 32 12.80 -2.39 -0.83
N LEU A 33 12.18 -1.50 -1.62
CA LEU A 33 10.81 -1.66 -2.12
C LEU A 33 10.74 -2.46 -3.42
N GLN A 34 11.89 -2.67 -4.09
CA GLN A 34 12.00 -3.49 -5.29
C GLN A 34 12.25 -4.98 -4.99
N LYS A 35 12.32 -5.36 -3.71
CA LYS A 35 12.47 -6.75 -3.28
C LYS A 35 11.12 -7.37 -2.98
N ASN A 36 10.69 -8.31 -3.83
CA ASN A 36 9.46 -9.06 -3.60
C ASN A 36 9.54 -9.84 -2.28
N SER A 37 8.50 -9.75 -1.46
CA SER A 37 8.40 -10.44 -0.18
C SER A 37 6.94 -10.54 0.26
N PHE A 38 6.67 -11.31 1.31
CA PHE A 38 5.33 -11.38 1.90
C PHE A 38 4.78 -10.02 2.34
N LEU A 39 5.62 -9.05 2.68
CA LEU A 39 5.19 -7.72 3.11
C LEU A 39 5.16 -6.70 1.97
N ILE A 40 5.78 -7.02 0.83
CA ILE A 40 5.93 -6.16 -0.34
C ILE A 40 5.71 -7.05 -1.57
N PRO A 41 4.45 -7.36 -1.91
CA PRO A 41 4.14 -8.19 -3.07
C PRO A 41 4.55 -7.46 -4.37
N ASP A 42 4.80 -8.21 -5.43
CA ASP A 42 4.88 -7.65 -6.78
C ASP A 42 3.50 -7.20 -7.30
N ALA A 43 3.52 -6.40 -8.37
CA ALA A 43 2.33 -5.82 -8.98
C ALA A 43 1.29 -6.88 -9.39
N GLU A 44 1.74 -8.01 -9.95
CA GLU A 44 0.85 -9.06 -10.46
C GLU A 44 0.17 -9.79 -9.30
N GLN A 45 0.94 -10.15 -8.28
CA GLN A 45 0.44 -10.78 -7.08
C GLN A 45 -0.53 -9.83 -6.35
N TYR A 46 -0.17 -8.57 -6.15
CA TYR A 46 -1.07 -7.59 -5.54
C TYR A 46 -2.40 -7.47 -6.32
N ALA A 47 -2.36 -7.30 -7.65
CA ALA A 47 -3.55 -7.17 -8.48
C ALA A 47 -4.47 -8.39 -8.38
N ARG A 48 -3.88 -9.60 -8.43
CA ARG A 48 -4.62 -10.87 -8.30
C ARG A 48 -5.39 -10.96 -6.98
N TYR A 49 -4.76 -10.63 -5.85
CA TYR A 49 -5.44 -10.64 -4.55
C TYR A 49 -6.45 -9.49 -4.42
N ALA A 50 -6.13 -8.30 -4.92
CA ALA A 50 -7.02 -7.15 -4.85
C ALA A 50 -8.34 -7.44 -5.58
N ILE A 51 -8.28 -8.00 -6.79
CA ILE A 51 -9.46 -8.38 -7.57
C ILE A 51 -10.29 -9.44 -6.84
N MET A 52 -9.66 -10.39 -6.13
CA MET A 52 -10.40 -11.39 -5.34
C MET A 52 -11.25 -10.79 -4.21
N THR A 53 -10.97 -9.56 -3.80
CA THR A 53 -11.76 -8.84 -2.80
C THR A 53 -12.90 -8.01 -3.39
N LEU A 54 -12.89 -7.76 -4.70
CA LEU A 54 -13.85 -6.90 -5.38
C LEU A 54 -15.28 -7.45 -5.19
N GLY A 55 -16.21 -6.57 -4.81
CA GLY A 55 -17.61 -6.94 -4.53
C GLY A 55 -17.82 -7.70 -3.20
N LYS A 56 -16.76 -8.04 -2.47
CA LYS A 56 -16.85 -8.68 -1.14
C LYS A 56 -16.66 -7.68 0.00
N LEU A 57 -15.81 -6.69 -0.22
CA LEU A 57 -15.46 -5.68 0.76
C LEU A 57 -15.59 -4.28 0.14
N ASP A 58 -16.12 -3.35 0.93
CA ASP A 58 -16.23 -1.94 0.56
C ASP A 58 -14.87 -1.21 0.60
N GLU A 59 -14.01 -1.65 1.51
CA GLU A 59 -12.66 -1.13 1.75
C GLU A 59 -11.71 -2.24 2.15
N THR A 60 -10.49 -2.22 1.63
CA THR A 60 -9.46 -3.22 1.95
C THR A 60 -8.06 -2.71 1.60
N SER A 61 -7.03 -3.34 2.14
CA SER A 61 -5.64 -3.10 1.74
C SER A 61 -5.26 -3.80 0.43
N GLY A 62 -6.17 -4.59 -0.16
CA GLY A 62 -5.96 -5.30 -1.44
C GLY A 62 -5.06 -6.54 -1.35
N TYR A 63 -4.28 -6.68 -0.27
CA TYR A 63 -3.42 -7.83 0.00
C TYR A 63 -3.48 -8.20 1.49
N TRP A 64 -3.50 -9.50 1.79
CA TRP A 64 -3.84 -9.98 3.13
C TRP A 64 -2.79 -9.60 4.20
N THR A 65 -1.49 -9.64 3.88
CA THR A 65 -0.45 -9.20 4.84
C THR A 65 -0.48 -7.70 5.08
N HIS A 66 -0.87 -6.89 4.09
CA HIS A 66 -1.08 -5.46 4.31
C HIS A 66 -2.22 -5.20 5.31
N GLY A 67 -3.22 -6.09 5.38
CA GLY A 67 -4.27 -6.03 6.39
C GLY A 67 -3.69 -6.21 7.79
N ILE A 68 -2.80 -7.19 7.97
CA ILE A 68 -2.08 -7.44 9.23
C ILE A 68 -1.19 -6.23 9.58
N GLN A 69 -0.40 -5.72 8.63
CA GLN A 69 0.43 -4.54 8.84
C GLN A 69 -0.40 -3.32 9.25
N THR A 70 -1.52 -3.07 8.58
CA THR A 70 -2.43 -1.96 8.89
C THR A 70 -3.03 -2.11 10.28
N PHE A 71 -3.43 -3.32 10.66
CA PHE A 71 -3.91 -3.60 12.01
C PHE A 71 -2.85 -3.27 13.06
N LEU A 72 -1.62 -3.75 12.87
CA LEU A 72 -0.51 -3.48 13.80
C LEU A 72 -0.17 -1.99 13.88
N ILE A 73 -0.16 -1.27 12.76
CA ILE A 73 0.08 0.19 12.73
C ILE A 73 -0.99 0.92 13.55
N LYS A 74 -2.26 0.53 13.40
CA LYS A 74 -3.41 1.13 14.10
C LYS A 74 -3.42 0.89 15.62
N LEU A 75 -2.63 -0.07 16.14
CA LEU A 75 -2.48 -0.26 17.59
C LEU A 75 -1.67 0.86 18.26
N PHE A 76 -0.87 1.59 17.50
CA PHE A 76 -0.04 2.68 18.04
C PHE A 76 -0.76 4.03 17.97
N PRO A 77 -0.51 4.96 18.92
CA PRO A 77 -0.99 6.33 18.83
C PRO A 77 -0.48 7.05 17.57
N THR A 78 -1.25 8.02 17.06
CA THR A 78 -0.94 8.75 15.82
C THR A 78 0.45 9.39 15.83
N TRP A 79 0.91 9.93 16.96
CA TRP A 79 2.25 10.54 17.05
C TRP A 79 3.37 9.51 16.83
N VAL A 80 3.20 8.27 17.28
CA VAL A 80 4.16 7.17 17.06
C VAL A 80 4.16 6.79 15.59
N GLN A 81 2.97 6.64 14.98
CA GLN A 81 2.84 6.34 13.56
C GLN A 81 3.53 7.43 12.72
N MET A 82 3.26 8.71 13.00
CA MET A 82 3.87 9.85 12.31
C MET A 82 5.40 9.82 12.43
N TYR A 83 5.94 9.58 13.63
CA TYR A 83 7.39 9.50 13.85
C TYR A 83 8.03 8.34 13.05
N LEU A 84 7.41 7.15 13.08
CA LEU A 84 7.90 5.99 12.33
C LEU A 84 7.82 6.21 10.81
N SER A 85 6.73 6.80 10.33
CA SER A 85 6.55 7.14 8.92
C SER A 85 7.55 8.19 8.45
N ASP A 86 7.81 9.25 9.24
CA ASP A 86 8.84 10.25 8.91
C ASP A 86 10.23 9.59 8.78
N ARG A 87 10.57 8.73 9.74
CA ARG A 87 11.85 7.99 9.70
C ARG A 87 11.97 7.10 8.47
N LEU A 88 10.93 6.35 8.13
CA LEU A 88 10.91 5.51 6.93
C LEU A 88 11.02 6.35 5.65
N ASN A 89 10.29 7.46 5.57
CA ASN A 89 10.35 8.37 4.43
C ASN A 89 11.75 8.97 4.24
N ARG A 90 12.46 9.30 5.33
CA ARG A 90 13.86 9.74 5.27
C ARG A 90 14.78 8.65 4.71
N ILE A 91 14.64 7.41 5.19
CA ILE A 91 15.44 6.27 4.68
C ILE A 91 15.21 6.08 3.18
N PHE A 92 13.95 6.10 2.73
CA PHE A 92 13.64 5.95 1.31
C PHE A 92 14.13 7.12 0.46
N ARG A 93 14.06 8.35 0.98
CA ARG A 93 14.64 9.53 0.33
C ARG A 93 16.16 9.42 0.20
N GLU A 94 16.83 8.90 1.22
CA GLU A 94 18.28 8.65 1.16
C GLU A 94 18.62 7.55 0.16
N ASP A 95 17.87 6.45 0.13
CA ASP A 95 18.05 5.38 -0.86
C ASP A 95 17.93 5.94 -2.29
N TYR A 96 16.95 6.81 -2.55
CA TYR A 96 16.77 7.48 -3.84
C TYR A 96 18.00 8.29 -4.25
N PHE A 97 18.53 9.12 -3.35
CA PHE A 97 19.71 9.92 -3.64
C PHE A 97 20.99 9.08 -3.78
N ARG A 98 21.08 7.93 -3.12
CA ARG A 98 22.21 7.00 -3.30
C ARG A 98 22.16 6.34 -4.68
N GLN A 99 21.01 5.84 -5.09
CA GLN A 99 20.83 5.24 -6.42
C GLN A 99 21.19 6.20 -7.56
N GLN A 100 20.81 7.48 -7.44
CA GLN A 100 21.16 8.52 -8.42
C GLN A 100 22.66 8.79 -8.55
N LYS A 101 23.47 8.42 -7.54
CA LYS A 101 24.94 8.56 -7.58
C LYS A 101 25.64 7.31 -8.12
N GLU A 102 24.97 6.17 -8.08
CA GLU A 102 25.50 4.86 -8.48
C GLU A 102 25.20 4.49 -9.94
N GLY A 103 24.24 5.18 -10.57
CA GLY A 103 23.88 5.03 -12.00
C GLY A 103 24.47 6.14 -12.86
#